data_AF-A0A1Q6NFR8-F1
#
_entry.id   AF-A0A1Q6NFR8-F1
#
_cell.length_a   1.000
_cell.length_b   1.000
_cell.length_c   1.000
_cell.angle_alpha   90.00
_cell.angle_beta   90.00
_cell.angle_gamma   90.00
#
_symmetry.space_group_name_H-M   'P 1'
#
loop_
_entity.id
_entity.type
_entity.pdbx_description
1 polymer ?
#
loop_
_entity_poly.entity_id
_entity_poly.type
_entity_poly.pdbx_seq_one_letter_code
_entity_poly.pdbx_strand_id
1 'polypeptide(L)'
;MRKRNSWIQKKSVVVIIAVLLLIAILAVAAELGMKSGSRPLGMIEKIKNGNKDNNESNPNSDSDSDNMEGEDGERESKNDSDSELNTGYGYEMDVFSDKNNSTEKKTVYEKGYDLPVDEQENKTAKEELHEMMQAVWPIYDKSEKGDTSNVVLPNETVQKILDKIESCSVPAFFSGREEHMCNADKFDAFLKKAQKGEKDSIVVYEVHEDGGIGRNKYTFDGQNMYVLYVGSVWNNDEDVISIDTTYTRIKEWNYAKDGWFTGEYCVPEPPERSETVDGRFRILV
;
A
#
# COMPACT_ATOMS: atom_id res chain seq x y z
N MET A 1 -36.06 -11.75 56.73
CA MET A 1 -36.07 -11.11 55.40
C MET A 1 -35.06 -9.93 55.33
N ARG A 2 -33.75 -10.17 55.56
CA ARG A 2 -32.75 -9.08 55.76
C ARG A 2 -31.40 -9.24 55.02
N LYS A 3 -31.22 -10.29 54.20
CA LYS A 3 -29.95 -10.57 53.49
C LYS A 3 -29.90 -10.08 52.02
N ARG A 4 -31.03 -9.79 51.36
CA ARG A 4 -31.05 -9.33 49.95
C ARG A 4 -30.62 -7.88 49.75
N ASN A 5 -30.91 -6.98 50.71
CA ASN A 5 -30.55 -5.55 50.57
C ASN A 5 -29.04 -5.29 50.65
N SER A 6 -28.27 -6.10 51.37
CA SER A 6 -26.81 -5.90 51.48
C SER A 6 -26.09 -6.15 50.14
N TRP A 7 -26.54 -7.15 49.37
CA TRP A 7 -25.90 -7.51 48.11
C TRP A 7 -26.18 -6.49 46.99
N ILE A 8 -27.41 -5.97 46.94
CA ILE A 8 -27.79 -4.92 45.98
C ILE A 8 -27.09 -3.59 46.33
N GLN A 9 -26.97 -3.24 47.61
CA GLN A 9 -26.23 -2.05 48.05
C GLN A 9 -24.73 -2.14 47.73
N LYS A 10 -24.09 -3.30 47.91
CA LYS A 10 -22.67 -3.51 47.56
C LYS A 10 -22.42 -3.39 46.06
N LYS A 11 -23.33 -3.91 45.23
CA LYS A 11 -23.24 -3.76 43.76
C LYS A 11 -23.42 -2.30 43.33
N SER A 12 -24.38 -1.57 43.91
CA SER A 12 -24.55 -0.15 43.63
C SER A 12 -23.34 0.69 44.05
N VAL A 13 -22.73 0.41 45.20
CA VAL A 13 -21.53 1.13 45.65
C VAL A 13 -20.34 0.87 44.74
N VAL A 14 -20.13 -0.37 44.29
CA VAL A 14 -19.05 -0.70 43.34
C VAL A 14 -19.25 0.00 41.99
N VAL A 15 -20.49 0.06 41.49
CA VAL A 15 -20.81 0.77 40.24
C VAL A 15 -20.59 2.27 40.39
N ILE A 16 -20.98 2.87 41.51
CA ILE A 16 -20.76 4.30 41.76
C ILE A 16 -19.27 4.63 41.84
N ILE A 17 -18.46 3.80 42.51
CA ILE A 17 -17.01 3.98 42.58
C ILE A 17 -16.36 3.85 41.20
N ALA A 18 -16.79 2.88 40.38
CA ALA A 18 -16.28 2.71 39.02
C ALA A 18 -16.59 3.91 38.11
N VAL A 19 -17.80 4.47 38.21
CA VAL A 19 -18.20 5.67 37.45
C VAL A 19 -17.39 6.90 37.89
N LEU A 20 -17.13 7.06 39.19
CA LEU A 20 -16.32 8.17 39.70
C LEU A 20 -14.84 8.06 39.27
N LEU A 21 -14.28 6.85 39.23
CA LEU A 21 -12.94 6.61 38.69
C LEU A 21 -12.85 6.95 37.20
N LEU A 22 -13.88 6.60 36.41
CA LEU A 22 -13.93 6.89 34.97
C LEU A 22 -14.01 8.40 34.70
N ILE A 23 -14.77 9.14 35.51
CA ILE A 23 -14.84 10.61 35.42
C ILE A 23 -13.50 11.25 35.81
N ALA A 24 -12.82 10.74 36.84
CA ALA A 24 -11.51 11.25 37.24
C ALA A 24 -10.44 11.02 36.15
N ILE A 25 -10.45 9.86 35.48
CA ILE A 25 -9.55 9.57 34.36
C ILE A 25 -9.81 10.52 33.19
N LEU A 26 -11.07 10.80 32.85
CA LEU A 26 -11.43 11.74 31.79
C LEU A 26 -11.05 13.20 32.11
N ALA A 27 -11.15 13.62 33.37
CA ALA A 27 -10.74 14.95 33.81
C ALA A 27 -9.22 15.13 33.73
N VAL A 28 -8.45 14.13 34.17
CA VAL A 28 -6.98 14.12 34.06
C VAL A 28 -6.53 14.09 32.60
N ALA A 29 -7.24 13.39 31.71
CA ALA A 29 -6.95 13.39 30.27
C ALA A 29 -7.18 14.78 29.62
N ALA A 30 -8.17 15.54 30.08
CA ALA A 30 -8.43 16.90 29.60
C ALA A 30 -7.37 17.91 30.08
N GLU A 31 -6.88 17.79 31.31
CA GLU A 31 -5.80 18.65 31.85
C GLU A 31 -4.41 18.31 31.30
N LEU A 32 -4.17 17.05 30.92
CA LEU A 32 -2.92 16.60 30.29
C LEU A 32 -2.88 16.80 28.76
N GLY A 33 -3.92 17.41 28.16
CA GLY A 33 -3.99 17.60 26.71
C GLY A 33 -4.01 16.28 25.92
N MET A 34 -4.36 15.16 26.58
CA MET A 34 -4.49 13.86 25.94
C MET A 34 -5.82 13.84 25.19
N LYS A 35 -5.77 14.15 23.88
CA LYS A 35 -6.88 13.95 22.95
C LYS A 35 -7.39 12.50 23.08
N SER A 36 -8.59 12.34 23.62
CA SER A 36 -9.37 11.11 23.51
C SER A 36 -9.49 10.74 22.02
N GLY A 37 -9.16 9.49 21.69
CA GLY A 37 -9.05 8.96 20.34
C GLY A 37 -10.34 8.94 19.51
N SER A 38 -10.82 10.12 19.10
CA SER A 38 -11.35 10.31 17.76
C SER A 38 -10.22 10.90 16.94
N ARG A 39 -9.63 10.09 16.06
CA ARG A 39 -8.62 10.59 15.11
C ARG A 39 -9.30 11.64 14.23
N PRO A 40 -8.70 12.83 14.06
CA PRO A 40 -9.33 13.90 13.30
C PRO A 40 -9.46 13.48 11.83
N LEU A 41 -10.69 13.49 11.32
CA LEU A 41 -11.00 13.60 9.90
C LEU A 41 -10.37 14.91 9.38
N GLY A 42 -9.14 14.83 8.91
CA GLY A 42 -8.41 16.00 8.48
C GLY A 42 -7.20 15.61 7.67
N MET A 43 -7.41 15.23 6.40
CA MET A 43 -6.53 15.51 5.25
C MET A 43 -7.02 14.82 3.95
N ILE A 44 -8.32 14.85 3.64
CA ILE A 44 -8.78 14.44 2.28
C ILE A 44 -8.49 15.54 1.23
N GLU A 45 -8.08 16.75 1.66
CA GLU A 45 -7.90 17.89 0.76
C GLU A 45 -6.57 17.92 -0.02
N LYS A 46 -5.59 17.04 0.28
CA LYS A 46 -4.25 17.12 -0.35
C LYS A 46 -4.07 16.35 -1.66
N ILE A 47 -5.02 15.51 -2.07
CA ILE A 47 -4.91 14.75 -3.35
C ILE A 47 -5.17 15.66 -4.57
N LYS A 48 -5.63 16.91 -4.38
CA LYS A 48 -6.04 17.78 -5.50
C LYS A 48 -4.92 18.51 -6.24
N ASN A 49 -3.73 18.72 -5.66
CA ASN A 49 -2.75 19.69 -6.23
C ASN A 49 -1.30 19.19 -6.24
N GLY A 50 -1.04 18.03 -6.83
CA GLY A 50 0.31 17.50 -7.04
C GLY A 50 0.70 17.41 -8.51
N ASN A 51 0.50 18.46 -9.31
CA ASN A 51 1.11 18.54 -10.64
C ASN A 51 1.45 19.99 -10.97
N LYS A 52 2.65 20.42 -10.57
CA LYS A 52 3.32 21.59 -11.14
C LYS A 52 4.82 21.52 -10.92
N ASP A 53 5.49 21.46 -12.07
CA ASP A 53 6.79 22.02 -12.41
C ASP A 53 7.99 21.61 -11.57
N ASN A 54 8.95 20.91 -12.21
CA ASN A 54 10.38 21.15 -12.06
C ASN A 54 11.11 20.65 -13.32
N ASN A 55 11.00 21.42 -14.40
CA ASN A 55 11.98 21.44 -15.47
C ASN A 55 12.91 22.62 -15.18
N GLU A 56 14.11 22.37 -14.68
CA GLU A 56 15.20 23.30 -14.87
C GLU A 56 16.51 22.53 -15.09
N SER A 57 17.13 22.88 -16.19
CA SER A 57 18.29 22.25 -16.81
C SER A 57 19.59 22.94 -16.41
N ASN A 58 20.69 22.17 -16.53
CA ASN A 58 22.07 22.56 -16.92
C ASN A 58 23.13 22.62 -15.77
N PRO A 59 24.46 22.61 -16.06
CA PRO A 59 25.29 21.42 -16.28
C PRO A 59 26.66 21.42 -15.54
N ASN A 60 27.38 20.29 -15.62
CA ASN A 60 28.85 20.06 -15.54
C ASN A 60 29.72 20.77 -14.49
N SER A 61 30.46 19.97 -13.72
CA SER A 61 31.91 20.19 -13.50
C SER A 61 32.60 18.93 -12.95
N ASP A 62 33.58 18.44 -13.69
CA ASP A 62 34.61 17.48 -13.27
C ASP A 62 35.56 18.10 -12.22
N SER A 63 36.08 17.28 -11.29
CA SER A 63 37.54 17.15 -11.01
C SER A 63 37.82 16.45 -9.66
N ASP A 64 38.44 15.27 -9.75
CA ASP A 64 39.66 14.79 -9.07
C ASP A 64 39.85 14.84 -7.53
N SER A 65 40.09 13.62 -7.01
CA SER A 65 41.18 13.18 -6.09
C SER A 65 41.29 13.78 -4.67
N ASP A 66 41.23 12.95 -3.61
CA ASP A 66 42.41 12.25 -3.04
C ASP A 66 42.13 11.57 -1.68
N ASN A 67 42.98 10.57 -1.37
CA ASN A 67 43.12 9.69 -0.21
C ASN A 67 42.99 10.28 1.21
N MET A 68 42.50 9.47 2.17
CA MET A 68 43.27 8.83 3.28
C MET A 68 42.29 8.23 4.33
N GLU A 69 42.34 6.92 4.57
CA GLU A 69 42.94 6.23 5.74
C GLU A 69 42.15 6.34 7.07
N GLY A 70 41.64 5.18 7.50
CA GLY A 70 41.64 4.65 8.87
C GLY A 70 40.91 5.42 9.97
N GLU A 71 39.92 4.78 10.59
CA GLU A 71 40.01 4.46 12.02
C GLU A 71 38.84 3.56 12.48
N ASP A 72 39.25 2.52 13.19
CA ASP A 72 38.44 1.47 13.76
C ASP A 72 37.78 1.99 15.03
N GLY A 73 36.45 1.94 15.10
CA GLY A 73 35.68 2.44 16.24
C GLY A 73 34.52 1.52 16.57
N GLU A 74 34.76 0.58 17.48
CA GLU A 74 33.73 -0.23 18.15
C GLU A 74 32.62 0.65 18.74
N ARG A 75 31.35 0.38 18.41
CA ARG A 75 30.20 0.83 19.19
C ARG A 75 29.10 -0.22 19.29
N GLU A 76 29.06 -0.81 20.48
CA GLU A 76 27.90 -1.17 21.31
C GLU A 76 26.60 -1.63 20.62
N SER A 77 26.30 -2.91 20.85
CA SER A 77 25.00 -3.54 20.67
C SER A 77 23.90 -2.82 21.44
N LYS A 78 22.83 -2.42 20.75
CA LYS A 78 21.50 -2.24 21.34
C LYS A 78 20.54 -3.19 20.64
N ASN A 79 19.92 -4.04 21.45
CA ASN A 79 18.86 -4.95 21.07
C ASN A 79 17.59 -4.13 20.84
N ASP A 80 17.07 -4.13 19.61
CA ASP A 80 15.66 -3.89 19.35
C ASP A 80 15.10 -5.16 18.70
N SER A 81 14.09 -5.72 19.34
CA SER A 81 13.54 -7.04 19.09
C SER A 81 12.27 -6.88 18.27
N ASP A 82 12.40 -6.68 16.96
CA ASP A 82 11.28 -6.82 16.04
C ASP A 82 11.51 -8.10 15.22
N SER A 83 10.97 -9.21 15.74
CA SER A 83 10.96 -10.48 15.04
C SER A 83 9.91 -10.42 13.92
N GLU A 84 10.32 -9.97 12.74
CA GLU A 84 9.59 -10.22 11.51
C GLU A 84 9.56 -11.74 11.27
N LEU A 85 8.36 -12.34 11.37
CA LEU A 85 8.12 -13.70 10.91
C LEU A 85 8.17 -13.69 9.38
N ASN A 86 9.38 -13.86 8.84
CA ASN A 86 9.66 -14.14 7.44
C ASN A 86 9.02 -15.47 7.05
N THR A 87 7.78 -15.44 6.55
CA THR A 87 7.14 -16.57 5.89
C THR A 87 7.18 -16.38 4.39
N GLY A 88 8.26 -16.85 3.76
CA GLY A 88 8.30 -17.33 2.38
C GLY A 88 8.41 -16.25 1.30
N TYR A 89 9.49 -16.36 0.51
CA TYR A 89 9.81 -15.57 -0.69
C TYR A 89 10.53 -14.23 -0.49
N GLY A 90 11.51 -14.17 0.43
CA GLY A 90 12.52 -13.10 0.45
C GLY A 90 13.88 -13.64 0.01
N TYR A 91 14.41 -13.18 -1.13
CA TYR A 91 15.83 -13.31 -1.43
C TYR A 91 16.54 -12.13 -0.76
N GLU A 92 17.27 -12.39 0.33
CA GLU A 92 18.26 -11.44 0.85
C GLU A 92 19.39 -11.35 -0.17
N MET A 93 19.54 -10.20 -0.83
CA MET A 93 20.71 -9.90 -1.64
C MET A 93 21.70 -9.15 -0.76
N ASP A 94 22.79 -9.81 -0.38
CA ASP A 94 23.94 -9.19 0.26
C ASP A 94 24.46 -8.02 -0.59
N VAL A 95 24.35 -6.81 -0.05
CA VAL A 95 24.85 -5.58 -0.67
C VAL A 95 26.38 -5.56 -0.54
N PHE A 96 27.08 -6.10 -1.54
CA PHE A 96 28.47 -5.76 -1.77
C PHE A 96 28.52 -4.51 -2.65
N SER A 97 28.85 -3.38 -2.01
CA SER A 97 29.03 -2.11 -2.69
C SER A 97 30.35 -2.05 -3.47
N ASP A 98 30.25 -1.35 -4.61
CA ASP A 98 31.30 -0.62 -5.32
C ASP A 98 32.17 -1.36 -6.35
N LYS A 99 31.65 -1.41 -7.59
CA LYS A 99 32.21 -0.77 -8.80
C LYS A 99 31.60 -1.37 -10.09
N ASN A 100 30.30 -1.16 -10.36
CA ASN A 100 29.67 -1.38 -11.69
C ASN A 100 28.24 -0.78 -11.84
N ASN A 101 27.84 0.20 -11.01
CA ASN A 101 26.45 0.67 -10.89
C ASN A 101 25.82 1.18 -12.21
N SER A 102 26.60 1.81 -13.11
CA SER A 102 26.03 2.36 -14.37
C SER A 102 25.55 1.27 -15.34
N THR A 103 26.22 0.12 -15.41
CA THR A 103 25.86 -0.94 -16.36
C THR A 103 24.67 -1.72 -15.82
N GLU A 104 24.68 -2.07 -14.53
CA GLU A 104 23.57 -2.76 -13.86
C GLU A 104 22.28 -1.92 -13.89
N LYS A 105 22.36 -0.64 -13.54
CA LYS A 105 21.20 0.27 -13.60
C LYS A 105 20.63 0.33 -15.02
N LYS A 106 21.49 0.43 -16.04
CA LYS A 106 21.04 0.42 -17.45
C LYS A 106 20.32 -0.88 -17.82
N THR A 107 20.84 -2.03 -17.38
CA THR A 107 20.23 -3.34 -17.65
C THR A 107 18.87 -3.52 -16.96
N VAL A 108 18.68 -2.98 -15.75
CA VAL A 108 17.40 -3.04 -15.04
C VAL A 108 16.30 -2.29 -15.81
N TYR A 109 16.59 -1.08 -16.30
CA TYR A 109 15.64 -0.32 -17.11
C TYR A 109 15.34 -0.98 -18.47
N GLU A 110 16.33 -1.65 -19.08
CA GLU A 110 16.14 -2.38 -20.35
C GLU A 110 15.20 -3.58 -20.16
N LYS A 111 15.35 -4.33 -19.06
CA LYS A 111 14.47 -5.45 -18.69
C LYS A 111 13.04 -4.98 -18.41
N GLY A 112 12.89 -3.87 -17.69
CA GLY A 112 11.59 -3.26 -17.39
C GLY A 112 10.87 -3.85 -16.17
N TYR A 113 11.50 -4.73 -15.40
CA TYR A 113 10.99 -5.23 -14.11
C TYR A 113 12.08 -5.06 -13.04
N ASP A 114 11.70 -5.20 -11.77
CA ASP A 114 12.55 -4.87 -10.61
C ASP A 114 13.14 -3.46 -10.71
N LEU A 115 12.35 -2.51 -11.26
CA LEU A 115 12.77 -1.14 -11.41
C LEU A 115 12.98 -0.50 -10.04
N PRO A 116 14.00 0.35 -9.88
CA PRO A 116 14.25 1.00 -8.60
C PRO A 116 13.09 1.95 -8.25
N VAL A 117 12.61 1.87 -7.02
CA VAL A 117 11.57 2.74 -6.49
C VAL A 117 12.23 3.84 -5.66
N ASP A 118 11.79 5.08 -5.85
CA ASP A 118 12.20 6.19 -4.98
C ASP A 118 11.76 5.91 -3.53
N GLU A 119 12.63 6.15 -2.57
CA GLU A 119 12.36 5.82 -1.16
C GLU A 119 11.16 6.58 -0.61
N GLN A 120 11.01 7.85 -0.98
CA GLN A 120 9.89 8.68 -0.54
C GLN A 120 8.59 8.26 -1.23
N GLU A 121 8.64 7.88 -2.51
CA GLU A 121 7.50 7.33 -3.23
C GLU A 121 7.05 6.00 -2.63
N ASN A 122 7.98 5.10 -2.31
CA ASN A 122 7.70 3.82 -1.65
C ASN A 122 7.04 4.02 -0.29
N LYS A 123 7.59 4.91 0.54
CA LYS A 123 7.02 5.27 1.84
C LYS A 123 5.60 5.82 1.69
N THR A 124 5.40 6.75 0.76
CA THR A 124 4.08 7.35 0.50
C THR A 124 3.08 6.29 0.04
N ALA A 125 3.48 5.39 -0.87
CA ALA A 125 2.63 4.32 -1.36
C ALA A 125 2.17 3.37 -0.24
N LYS A 126 3.09 2.99 0.66
CA LYS A 126 2.79 2.12 1.81
C LYS A 126 1.91 2.82 2.84
N GLU A 127 2.15 4.10 3.13
CA GLU A 127 1.31 4.90 4.03
C GLU A 127 -0.13 5.03 3.48
N GLU A 128 -0.30 5.38 2.19
CA GLU A 128 -1.62 5.48 1.56
C GLU A 128 -2.35 4.13 1.49
N LEU A 129 -1.62 3.03 1.27
CA LEU A 129 -2.23 1.70 1.33
C LEU A 129 -2.66 1.33 2.75
N HIS A 130 -1.82 1.60 3.74
CA HIS A 130 -2.16 1.36 5.14
C HIS A 130 -3.39 2.16 5.58
N GLU A 131 -3.51 3.43 5.18
CA GLU A 131 -4.71 4.23 5.42
C GLU A 131 -5.96 3.62 4.78
N MET A 132 -5.84 3.08 3.56
CA MET A 132 -6.97 2.41 2.89
C MET A 132 -7.36 1.11 3.61
N MET A 133 -6.38 0.30 4.02
CA MET A 133 -6.62 -0.92 4.83
C MET A 133 -7.38 -0.58 6.11
N GLN A 134 -6.94 0.46 6.84
CA GLN A 134 -7.62 0.95 8.04
C GLN A 134 -9.04 1.47 7.75
N ALA A 135 -9.28 2.06 6.58
CA ALA A 135 -10.60 2.55 6.20
C ALA A 135 -11.62 1.43 5.93
N VAL A 136 -11.17 0.28 5.42
CA VAL A 136 -12.02 -0.88 5.11
C VAL A 136 -12.10 -1.87 6.27
N TRP A 137 -11.20 -1.77 7.25
CA TRP A 137 -11.12 -2.63 8.43
C TRP A 137 -12.48 -2.95 9.08
N PRO A 138 -13.38 -1.98 9.37
CA PRO A 138 -14.65 -2.29 10.03
C PRO A 138 -15.60 -3.19 9.23
N ILE A 139 -15.37 -3.33 7.92
CA ILE A 139 -16.10 -4.22 7.02
C ILE A 139 -15.46 -5.61 7.06
N TYR A 140 -14.13 -5.67 6.98
CA TYR A 140 -13.35 -6.90 7.06
C TYR A 140 -13.53 -7.61 8.41
N ASP A 141 -13.40 -6.88 9.52
CA ASP A 141 -13.57 -7.37 10.90
C ASP A 141 -14.90 -8.14 11.06
N LYS A 142 -16.00 -7.56 10.55
CA LYS A 142 -17.36 -8.13 10.66
C LYS A 142 -17.69 -9.20 9.61
N SER A 143 -16.76 -9.51 8.71
CA SER A 143 -17.00 -10.47 7.64
C SER A 143 -16.95 -11.91 8.15
N GLU A 144 -17.71 -12.79 7.51
CA GLU A 144 -17.58 -14.23 7.69
C GLU A 144 -16.35 -14.73 6.91
N LYS A 145 -15.28 -15.08 7.62
CA LYS A 145 -13.98 -15.45 7.03
C LYS A 145 -13.82 -16.97 6.77
N GLY A 146 -14.84 -17.76 7.14
CA GLY A 146 -14.79 -19.22 7.10
C GLY A 146 -13.82 -19.83 8.12
N ASP A 147 -13.76 -21.16 8.15
CA ASP A 147 -12.83 -21.92 9.01
C ASP A 147 -11.57 -22.40 8.25
N THR A 148 -11.40 -21.97 7.00
CA THR A 148 -10.28 -22.37 6.14
C THR A 148 -9.09 -21.44 6.35
N SER A 149 -7.87 -21.98 6.18
CA SER A 149 -6.64 -21.17 6.21
C SER A 149 -6.57 -20.15 5.07
N ASN A 150 -7.27 -20.42 3.96
CA ASN A 150 -7.39 -19.50 2.83
C ASN A 150 -8.72 -18.78 2.97
N VAL A 151 -8.67 -17.54 3.46
CA VAL A 151 -9.85 -16.69 3.58
C VAL A 151 -10.35 -16.34 2.18
N VAL A 152 -11.64 -16.55 1.95
CA VAL A 152 -12.34 -16.08 0.75
C VAL A 152 -13.57 -15.34 1.23
N LEU A 153 -13.58 -14.04 1.04
CA LEU A 153 -14.66 -13.19 1.49
C LEU A 153 -15.93 -13.43 0.65
N PRO A 154 -17.11 -13.39 1.26
CA PRO A 154 -18.37 -13.34 0.52
C PRO A 154 -18.39 -12.17 -0.46
N ASN A 155 -18.97 -12.37 -1.65
CA ASN A 155 -19.08 -11.32 -2.68
C ASN A 155 -19.70 -10.01 -2.15
N GLU A 156 -20.67 -10.12 -1.23
CA GLU A 156 -21.29 -8.95 -0.61
C GLU A 156 -20.33 -8.16 0.29
N THR A 157 -19.35 -8.81 0.89
CA THR A 157 -18.30 -8.17 1.69
C THR A 157 -17.33 -7.46 0.77
N VAL A 158 -16.89 -8.12 -0.31
CA VAL A 158 -16.04 -7.50 -1.35
C VAL A 158 -16.70 -6.25 -1.92
N GLN A 159 -18.00 -6.30 -2.24
CA GLN A 159 -18.73 -5.14 -2.72
C GLN A 159 -18.75 -3.99 -1.69
N LYS A 160 -18.96 -4.28 -0.40
CA LYS A 160 -18.90 -3.25 0.66
C LYS A 160 -17.52 -2.61 0.75
N ILE A 161 -16.45 -3.39 0.56
CA ILE A 161 -15.07 -2.87 0.51
C ILE A 161 -14.89 -1.95 -0.70
N LEU A 162 -15.35 -2.36 -1.89
CA LEU A 162 -15.32 -1.53 -3.10
C LEU A 162 -16.11 -0.23 -2.91
N ASP A 163 -17.33 -0.28 -2.40
CA ASP A 163 -18.16 0.90 -2.11
C ASP A 163 -17.44 1.85 -1.13
N LYS A 164 -16.71 1.29 -0.16
CA LYS A 164 -15.92 2.08 0.79
C LYS A 164 -14.76 2.79 0.11
N ILE A 165 -14.04 2.11 -0.78
CA ILE A 165 -12.96 2.71 -1.57
C ILE A 165 -13.52 3.74 -2.55
N GLU A 166 -14.65 3.45 -3.19
CA GLU A 166 -15.36 4.35 -4.10
C GLU A 166 -15.72 5.67 -3.40
N SER A 167 -16.15 5.62 -2.13
CA SER A 167 -16.45 6.80 -1.31
C SER A 167 -15.24 7.70 -1.08
N CYS A 168 -14.02 7.17 -1.19
CA CYS A 168 -12.76 7.94 -1.15
C CYS A 168 -12.46 8.63 -2.49
N SER A 169 -13.34 8.50 -3.48
CA SER A 169 -13.19 9.08 -4.81
C SER A 169 -11.91 8.61 -5.53
N VAL A 170 -11.55 7.34 -5.38
CA VAL A 170 -10.42 6.73 -6.12
C VAL A 170 -10.93 5.54 -6.94
N PRO A 171 -10.32 5.26 -8.11
CA PRO A 171 -10.69 4.11 -8.92
C PRO A 171 -10.30 2.81 -8.21
N ALA A 172 -11.17 1.80 -8.30
CA ALA A 172 -10.91 0.50 -7.72
C ALA A 172 -11.60 -0.64 -8.47
N PHE A 173 -10.97 -1.81 -8.50
CA PHE A 173 -11.55 -3.02 -9.10
C PHE A 173 -11.30 -4.25 -8.22
N PHE A 174 -12.06 -5.32 -8.47
CA PHE A 174 -11.88 -6.62 -7.83
C PHE A 174 -11.05 -7.53 -8.75
N SER A 175 -10.01 -8.16 -8.22
CA SER A 175 -9.09 -9.00 -9.00
C SER A 175 -9.62 -10.41 -9.27
N GLY A 176 -10.57 -10.90 -8.47
CA GLY A 176 -11.09 -12.27 -8.58
C GLY A 176 -12.03 -12.51 -9.77
N ARG A 177 -12.61 -11.46 -10.36
CA ARG A 177 -13.52 -11.57 -11.51
C ARG A 177 -13.45 -10.35 -12.42
N GLU A 178 -13.83 -10.55 -13.68
CA GLU A 178 -14.03 -9.47 -14.66
C GLU A 178 -15.28 -8.63 -14.30
N GLU A 179 -15.11 -7.65 -13.41
CA GLU A 179 -16.16 -6.71 -12.97
C GLU A 179 -15.77 -5.27 -13.32
N HIS A 180 -16.77 -4.40 -13.50
CA HIS A 180 -16.54 -2.97 -13.78
C HIS A 180 -15.85 -2.28 -12.60
N MET A 181 -14.86 -1.46 -12.91
CA MET A 181 -14.18 -0.60 -11.96
C MET A 181 -15.12 0.46 -11.36
N CYS A 182 -15.03 0.68 -10.04
CA CYS A 182 -15.62 1.83 -9.35
C CYS A 182 -14.83 3.11 -9.71
N ASN A 183 -15.50 4.27 -9.81
CA ASN A 183 -14.88 5.54 -10.25
C ASN A 183 -14.05 5.41 -11.56
N ALA A 184 -14.53 4.59 -12.49
CA ALA A 184 -13.86 4.28 -13.76
C ALA A 184 -13.56 5.51 -14.63
N ASP A 185 -14.35 6.58 -14.52
CA ASP A 185 -14.18 7.82 -15.27
C ASP A 185 -12.78 8.42 -15.10
N LYS A 186 -12.16 8.25 -13.92
CA LYS A 186 -10.82 8.74 -13.63
C LYS A 186 -9.76 7.94 -14.37
N PHE A 187 -9.88 6.61 -14.36
CA PHE A 187 -8.93 5.74 -15.05
C PHE A 187 -9.10 5.78 -16.56
N ASP A 188 -10.34 5.85 -17.06
CA ASP A 188 -10.66 6.13 -18.46
C ASP A 188 -10.02 7.44 -18.94
N ALA A 189 -10.15 8.52 -18.17
CA ALA A 189 -9.54 9.80 -18.51
C ALA A 189 -8.01 9.71 -18.59
N PHE A 190 -7.37 9.01 -17.65
CA PHE A 190 -5.94 8.73 -17.67
C PHE A 190 -5.53 7.94 -18.92
N LEU A 191 -6.20 6.83 -19.22
CA LEU A 191 -5.88 5.99 -20.38
C LEU A 191 -6.08 6.73 -21.71
N LYS A 192 -7.13 7.56 -21.82
CA LYS A 192 -7.37 8.43 -22.99
C LYS A 192 -6.29 9.48 -23.19
N LYS A 193 -5.69 10.01 -22.11
CA LYS A 193 -4.53 10.91 -22.19
C LYS A 193 -3.28 10.15 -22.64
N ALA A 194 -3.03 8.98 -22.07
CA ALA A 194 -1.91 8.12 -22.46
C ALA A 194 -1.98 7.75 -23.96
N GLN A 195 -3.18 7.43 -24.48
CA GLN A 195 -3.39 7.18 -25.92
C GLN A 195 -3.04 8.37 -26.83
N LYS A 196 -3.07 9.60 -26.30
CA LYS A 196 -2.67 10.82 -27.01
C LYS A 196 -1.19 11.17 -26.83
N GLY A 197 -0.43 10.37 -26.07
CA GLY A 197 0.96 10.67 -25.74
C GLY A 197 1.12 11.64 -24.56
N GLU A 198 0.04 12.00 -23.86
CA GLU A 198 0.10 12.96 -22.75
C GLU A 198 0.59 12.28 -21.47
N LYS A 199 1.66 12.83 -20.86
CA LYS A 199 2.20 12.33 -19.60
C LYS A 199 1.20 12.52 -18.47
N ASP A 200 0.95 11.47 -17.70
CA ASP A 200 0.08 11.53 -16.53
C ASP A 200 0.38 10.37 -15.58
N SER A 201 -0.22 10.40 -14.39
CA SER A 201 -0.21 9.26 -13.46
C SER A 201 -1.53 9.16 -12.70
N ILE A 202 -1.88 7.94 -12.27
CA ILE A 202 -3.10 7.69 -11.49
C ILE A 202 -2.89 6.51 -10.54
N VAL A 203 -3.50 6.61 -9.36
CA VAL A 203 -3.57 5.53 -8.38
C VAL A 203 -4.91 4.81 -8.53
N VAL A 204 -4.85 3.48 -8.63
CA VAL A 204 -5.98 2.55 -8.71
C VAL A 204 -5.81 1.52 -7.61
N TYR A 205 -6.87 1.23 -6.86
CA TYR A 205 -6.87 0.18 -5.86
C TYR A 205 -7.40 -1.14 -6.43
N GLU A 206 -6.86 -2.24 -5.95
CA GLU A 206 -7.23 -3.60 -6.32
C GLU A 206 -7.64 -4.34 -5.06
N VAL A 207 -8.83 -4.94 -5.05
CA VAL A 207 -9.32 -5.75 -3.93
C VAL A 207 -9.15 -7.22 -4.29
N HIS A 208 -8.54 -7.98 -3.40
CA HIS A 208 -8.33 -9.43 -3.53
C HIS A 208 -9.43 -10.24 -2.84
N GLU A 209 -9.55 -11.52 -3.17
CA GLU A 209 -10.61 -12.39 -2.64
C GLU A 209 -10.54 -12.56 -1.12
N ASP A 210 -9.35 -12.46 -0.55
CA ASP A 210 -9.08 -12.55 0.88
C ASP A 210 -9.30 -11.21 1.62
N GLY A 211 -9.68 -10.14 0.92
CA GLY A 211 -9.81 -8.79 1.47
C GLY A 211 -8.49 -8.01 1.57
N GLY A 212 -7.39 -8.57 1.08
CA GLY A 212 -6.17 -7.84 0.82
C GLY A 212 -6.39 -6.74 -0.21
N ILE A 213 -5.57 -5.70 -0.14
CA ILE A 213 -5.65 -4.55 -1.06
C ILE A 213 -4.29 -4.31 -1.71
N GLY A 214 -4.31 -4.16 -3.02
CA GLY A 214 -3.23 -3.61 -3.84
C GLY A 214 -3.44 -2.12 -4.11
N ARG A 215 -2.37 -1.35 -4.11
CA ARG A 215 -2.33 0.03 -4.61
C ARG A 215 -1.44 0.09 -5.85
N ASN A 216 -2.05 0.26 -7.00
CA ASN A 216 -1.41 0.34 -8.31
C ASN A 216 -1.28 1.81 -8.73
N LYS A 217 -0.06 2.36 -8.77
CA LYS A 217 0.19 3.66 -9.40
C LYS A 217 0.65 3.47 -10.84
N TYR A 218 -0.25 3.73 -11.78
CA TYR A 218 0.06 3.77 -13.20
C TYR A 218 0.69 5.11 -13.56
N THR A 219 1.80 5.08 -14.30
CA THR A 219 2.50 6.27 -14.79
C THR A 219 2.80 6.12 -16.27
N PHE A 220 2.37 7.07 -17.07
CA PHE A 220 2.73 7.14 -18.49
C PHE A 220 3.71 8.28 -18.72
N ASP A 221 4.93 7.97 -19.19
CA ASP A 221 6.02 8.94 -19.33
C ASP A 221 6.01 9.69 -20.68
N GLY A 222 5.02 9.42 -21.53
CA GLY A 222 4.92 9.89 -22.92
C GLY A 222 5.24 8.80 -23.95
N GLN A 223 5.84 7.68 -23.52
CA GLN A 223 6.25 6.58 -24.38
C GLN A 223 5.92 5.21 -23.77
N ASN A 224 6.21 5.02 -22.49
CA ASN A 224 6.06 3.79 -21.74
C ASN A 224 5.05 3.96 -20.61
N MET A 225 4.35 2.88 -20.30
CA MET A 225 3.48 2.77 -19.15
C MET A 225 4.19 1.96 -18.06
N TYR A 226 4.16 2.42 -16.82
CA TYR A 226 4.72 1.72 -15.67
C TYR A 226 3.65 1.57 -14.59
N VAL A 227 3.79 0.56 -13.74
CA VAL A 227 2.98 0.36 -12.54
C VAL A 227 3.89 0.17 -11.33
N LEU A 228 3.73 1.02 -10.31
CA LEU A 228 4.24 0.77 -8.96
C LEU A 228 3.11 0.13 -8.16
N TYR A 229 3.26 -1.14 -7.84
CA TYR A 229 2.35 -1.91 -7.00
C TYR A 229 2.91 -2.00 -5.58
N VAL A 230 2.07 -1.73 -4.59
CA VAL A 230 2.29 -2.16 -3.20
C VAL A 230 1.06 -2.95 -2.75
N GLY A 231 1.29 -4.09 -2.09
CA GLY A 231 0.23 -4.99 -1.65
C GLY A 231 0.21 -5.16 -0.13
N SER A 232 -0.96 -5.34 0.45
CA SER A 232 -1.10 -5.68 1.87
C SER A 232 -2.27 -6.63 2.11
N VAL A 233 -2.10 -7.52 3.08
CA VAL A 233 -3.10 -8.51 3.52
C VAL A 233 -3.33 -8.41 5.02
N TRP A 234 -4.35 -9.10 5.49
CA TRP A 234 -4.61 -9.27 6.93
C TRP A 234 -3.95 -10.57 7.40
N ASN A 235 -3.28 -10.52 8.54
CA ASN A 235 -2.76 -11.74 9.18
C ASN A 235 -3.83 -12.40 10.08
N ASN A 236 -3.46 -13.50 10.73
CA ASN A 236 -4.36 -14.23 11.63
C ASN A 236 -4.74 -13.44 12.89
N ASP A 237 -3.90 -12.49 13.30
CA ASP A 237 -4.17 -11.56 14.40
C ASP A 237 -4.93 -10.30 13.92
N GLU A 238 -5.33 -10.31 12.65
CA GLU A 238 -6.02 -9.25 11.93
C GLU A 238 -5.26 -7.91 11.84
N ASP A 239 -3.93 -7.98 11.94
CA ASP A 239 -3.02 -6.88 11.63
C ASP A 239 -2.75 -6.80 10.12
N VAL A 240 -2.44 -5.59 9.65
CA VAL A 240 -2.04 -5.33 8.26
C VAL A 240 -0.59 -5.74 8.05
N ILE A 241 -0.32 -6.63 7.09
CA ILE A 241 1.02 -7.01 6.66
C ILE A 241 1.25 -6.55 5.22
N SER A 242 2.39 -5.89 4.97
CA SER A 242 2.87 -5.60 3.62
C SER A 242 3.39 -6.89 2.97
N ILE A 243 2.88 -7.25 1.80
CA ILE A 243 3.28 -8.48 1.11
C ILE A 243 4.28 -8.24 -0.01
N ASP A 244 4.12 -7.15 -0.76
CA ASP A 244 4.89 -6.94 -1.98
C ASP A 244 5.07 -5.45 -2.29
N THR A 245 6.16 -5.14 -2.98
CA THR A 245 6.40 -3.86 -3.64
C THR A 245 7.11 -4.15 -4.95
N THR A 246 6.47 -3.84 -6.07
CA THR A 246 7.04 -4.08 -7.40
C THR A 246 6.90 -2.82 -8.26
N TYR A 247 7.92 -2.54 -9.07
CA TYR A 247 7.86 -1.47 -10.05
C TYR A 247 8.26 -2.00 -11.41
N THR A 248 7.30 -1.97 -12.33
CA THR A 248 7.37 -2.72 -13.58
C THR A 248 6.80 -1.91 -14.72
N ARG A 249 7.47 -1.96 -15.86
CA ARG A 249 7.00 -1.43 -17.14
C ARG A 249 5.98 -2.40 -17.75
N ILE A 250 4.91 -1.87 -18.31
CA ILE A 250 3.99 -2.63 -19.14
C ILE A 250 4.58 -2.65 -20.56
N LYS A 251 5.01 -3.84 -20.98
CA LYS A 251 5.68 -4.13 -22.25
C LYS A 251 4.84 -3.69 -23.44
N GLU A 252 3.57 -4.09 -23.43
CA GLU A 252 2.56 -3.73 -24.42
C GLU A 252 1.23 -3.50 -23.71
N TRP A 253 0.47 -2.50 -24.15
CA TRP A 253 -0.87 -2.24 -23.63
C TRP A 253 -1.80 -1.71 -24.71
N ASN A 254 -3.09 -1.93 -24.50
CA ASN A 254 -4.16 -1.45 -25.35
C ASN A 254 -5.37 -1.04 -24.49
N TYR A 255 -6.00 0.07 -24.86
CA TYR A 255 -7.26 0.50 -24.29
C TYR A 255 -8.34 0.57 -25.37
N ALA A 256 -9.29 -0.35 -25.29
CA ALA A 256 -10.31 -0.56 -26.31
C ALA A 256 -11.57 0.29 -26.06
N LYS A 257 -12.35 0.52 -27.13
CA LYS A 257 -13.58 1.35 -27.08
C LYS A 257 -14.69 0.76 -26.20
N ASP A 258 -14.61 -0.52 -25.90
CA ASP A 258 -15.54 -1.28 -25.06
C ASP A 258 -15.13 -1.29 -23.58
N GLY A 259 -14.14 -0.47 -23.18
CA GLY A 259 -13.73 -0.28 -21.79
C GLY A 259 -12.60 -1.20 -21.34
N TRP A 260 -12.14 -2.12 -22.18
CA TRP A 260 -11.06 -3.04 -21.77
C TRP A 260 -9.69 -2.40 -21.84
N PHE A 261 -9.00 -2.37 -20.70
CA PHE A 261 -7.57 -2.12 -20.61
C PHE A 261 -6.84 -3.46 -20.49
N THR A 262 -6.01 -3.77 -21.49
CA THR A 262 -5.25 -5.03 -21.58
C THR A 262 -3.78 -4.72 -21.69
N GLY A 263 -2.92 -5.58 -21.15
CA GLY A 263 -1.49 -5.47 -21.38
C GLY A 263 -0.70 -6.69 -20.93
N GLU A 264 0.61 -6.58 -21.06
CA GLU A 264 1.59 -7.56 -20.62
C GLU A 264 2.69 -6.84 -19.82
N TYR A 265 2.91 -7.24 -18.58
CA TYR A 265 4.02 -6.75 -17.78
C TYR A 265 5.35 -7.26 -18.35
N CYS A 266 6.41 -6.43 -18.25
CA CYS A 266 7.76 -6.94 -18.30
C CYS A 266 7.94 -7.91 -17.12
N VAL A 267 8.32 -9.16 -17.40
CA VAL A 267 8.54 -10.21 -16.38
C VAL A 267 9.83 -10.95 -16.71
N PRO A 268 10.49 -11.57 -15.72
CA PRO A 268 11.67 -12.38 -15.98
C PRO A 268 11.35 -13.57 -16.88
N GLU A 269 12.15 -13.76 -17.93
CA GLU A 269 12.03 -14.86 -18.89
C GLU A 269 13.17 -15.88 -18.71
N PRO A 270 13.01 -17.15 -19.13
CA PRO A 270 14.10 -18.12 -19.13
C PRO A 270 15.32 -17.62 -19.92
N PRO A 271 16.56 -17.81 -19.42
CA PRO A 271 16.94 -18.70 -18.31
C PRO A 271 16.95 -18.05 -16.91
N GLU A 272 16.54 -16.79 -16.74
CA GLU A 272 16.57 -16.10 -15.45
C GLU A 272 15.64 -16.75 -14.42
N ARG A 273 14.53 -17.30 -14.90
CA ARG A 273 13.64 -18.20 -14.15
C ARG A 273 13.54 -19.53 -14.90
N SER A 274 13.34 -20.61 -14.17
CA SER A 274 13.01 -21.93 -14.75
C SER A 274 11.58 -22.01 -15.27
N GLU A 275 10.71 -21.11 -14.82
CA GLU A 275 9.28 -21.09 -15.13
C GLU A 275 8.92 -19.87 -15.96
N THR A 276 7.97 -20.03 -16.88
CA THR A 276 7.37 -18.91 -17.61
C THR A 276 6.36 -18.20 -16.72
N VAL A 277 6.57 -16.91 -16.48
CA VAL A 277 5.62 -16.06 -15.75
C VAL A 277 4.61 -15.51 -16.76
N ASP A 278 3.31 -15.69 -16.49
CA ASP A 278 2.27 -15.00 -17.29
C ASP A 278 2.14 -13.56 -16.81
N GLY A 279 2.63 -12.62 -17.63
CA GLY A 279 2.54 -11.19 -17.34
C GLY A 279 1.26 -10.53 -17.87
N ARG A 280 0.35 -11.28 -18.49
CA ARG A 280 -0.83 -10.69 -19.14
C ARG A 280 -1.91 -10.33 -18.13
N PHE A 281 -2.54 -9.19 -18.36
CA PHE A 281 -3.66 -8.73 -17.54
C PHE A 281 -4.76 -8.12 -18.42
N ARG A 282 -5.94 -8.05 -17.84
CA ARG A 282 -7.10 -7.38 -18.42
C ARG A 282 -7.99 -6.81 -17.32
N ILE A 283 -8.34 -5.54 -17.44
CA ILE A 283 -9.14 -4.77 -16.49
C ILE A 283 -10.31 -4.15 -17.25
N LEU A 284 -11.52 -4.30 -16.72
CA LEU A 284 -12.71 -3.64 -17.26
C LEU A 284 -12.86 -2.26 -16.61
N VAL A 285 -12.62 -1.22 -17.42
CA VAL A 285 -12.75 0.19 -17.04
C VAL A 285 -14.15 0.68 -17.38
#